data_AF-A0A6L8ERS3-F1
#
_entry.id   AF-A0A6L8ERS3-F1
#
_cell.length_a   1.000
_cell.length_b   1.000
_cell.length_c   1.000
_cell.angle_alpha   90.00
_cell.angle_beta   90.00
_cell.angle_gamma   90.00
#
_symmetry.space_group_name_H-M   'P 1'
#
loop_
_entity.id
_entity.type
_entity.pdbx_description
1 polymer ?
#
loop_
_entity_poly.entity_id
_entity_poly.type
_entity_poly.pdbx_seq_one_letter_code
_entity_poly.pdbx_strand_id
1 'polypeptide(L)'
;MRIIHCFLICLGFLFFLSGCDSVEDEDNVLLPDGSSSESENVPFTSAQTVASTNIEVSFNQNLLPILTDRCAYSGCHDANGPDDLDFRTYQTFIRSAEDEDVFVPGNARSSDIIEEIVSGRMPPDGPPLTAVQIQRFRDWINQQDPADFPNLRYDDDDDDDHD
;
A
#
# COMPACT_ATOMS: atom_id res chain seq x y z
N MET A 1 -50.27 -16.46 13.14
CA MET A 1 -51.38 -15.73 13.80
C MET A 1 -51.07 -15.69 15.30
N ARG A 2 -50.80 -14.48 15.85
CA ARG A 2 -50.99 -14.08 17.28
C ARG A 2 -50.04 -14.77 18.30
N ILE A 3 -49.27 -14.12 19.19
CA ILE A 3 -49.44 -12.97 20.11
C ILE A 3 -48.02 -12.66 20.68
N ILE A 4 -47.40 -11.50 20.46
CA ILE A 4 -47.45 -10.26 21.28
C ILE A 4 -47.31 -10.53 22.79
N HIS A 5 -46.09 -10.47 23.32
CA HIS A 5 -45.87 -10.27 24.76
C HIS A 5 -45.18 -8.92 25.00
N CYS A 6 -45.93 -8.05 25.71
CA CYS A 6 -45.50 -6.99 26.63
C CYS A 6 -44.22 -6.22 26.26
N PHE A 7 -44.24 -4.99 25.75
CA PHE A 7 -44.70 -3.74 26.40
C PHE A 7 -44.52 -3.68 27.93
N LEU A 8 -43.61 -2.77 28.32
CA LEU A 8 -43.59 -1.89 29.50
C LEU A 8 -42.39 -2.05 30.45
N ILE A 9 -41.86 -0.88 30.86
CA ILE A 9 -40.91 -0.58 31.96
C ILE A 9 -39.44 -0.59 31.46
N CYS A 10 -38.67 0.49 31.36
CA CYS A 10 -38.65 1.78 32.06
C CYS A 10 -38.07 2.89 31.16
N LEU A 11 -38.74 4.04 31.12
CA LEU A 11 -38.14 5.35 30.80
C LEU A 11 -37.31 5.85 32.00
N GLY A 12 -36.26 6.63 31.72
CA GLY A 12 -35.53 7.46 32.68
C GLY A 12 -34.10 6.96 32.89
N PHE A 13 -33.06 7.69 32.52
CA PHE A 13 -32.71 8.94 33.18
C PHE A 13 -31.91 9.85 32.23
N LEU A 14 -32.51 10.97 31.86
CA LEU A 14 -31.81 12.18 31.41
C LEU A 14 -31.17 12.85 32.62
N PHE A 15 -30.13 13.64 32.37
CA PHE A 15 -29.62 14.74 33.20
C PHE A 15 -28.59 14.37 34.29
N PHE A 16 -27.34 14.75 34.08
CA PHE A 16 -26.63 15.67 35.00
C PHE A 16 -25.57 16.45 34.21
N LEU A 17 -25.89 17.72 33.93
CA LEU A 17 -24.93 18.78 33.64
C LEU A 17 -24.49 19.44 34.97
N SER A 18 -23.32 20.07 34.93
CA SER A 18 -22.74 21.05 35.88
C SER A 18 -21.78 20.56 36.95
N GLY A 19 -20.53 21.05 36.83
CA GLY A 19 -19.57 21.18 37.92
C GLY A 19 -18.17 21.54 37.42
N CYS A 20 -17.86 22.83 37.33
CA CYS A 20 -16.51 23.39 37.16
C CYS A 20 -15.84 23.59 38.54
N ASP A 21 -14.51 23.75 38.51
CA ASP A 21 -13.63 24.42 39.52
C ASP A 21 -13.20 23.54 40.71
N SER A 22 -11.95 23.44 41.20
CA SER A 22 -10.59 23.94 40.86
C SER A 22 -9.59 23.36 41.89
N VAL A 23 -8.33 23.13 41.47
CA VAL A 23 -6.97 23.19 42.12
C VAL A 23 -6.85 22.90 43.65
N GLU A 24 -5.87 22.17 44.22
CA GLU A 24 -4.40 22.41 44.32
C GLU A 24 -3.64 21.17 44.89
N ASP A 25 -2.30 21.30 44.86
CA ASP A 25 -1.23 20.52 45.50
C ASP A 25 -0.48 19.54 44.56
N GLU A 26 0.82 19.66 44.28
CA GLU A 26 1.86 20.43 45.00
C GLU A 26 3.15 19.68 45.29
N ASP A 27 3.64 18.70 44.50
CA ASP A 27 5.00 18.20 44.76
C ASP A 27 5.66 17.31 43.68
N ASN A 28 6.81 17.85 43.24
CA ASN A 28 8.09 17.15 43.05
C ASN A 28 8.60 16.94 41.61
N VAL A 29 9.30 17.99 41.18
CA VAL A 29 10.30 18.05 40.11
C VAL A 29 11.54 17.21 40.46
N LEU A 30 12.05 16.44 39.47
CA LEU A 30 13.45 16.02 39.20
C LEU A 30 13.34 14.75 38.31
N LEU A 31 13.69 14.70 37.03
CA LEU A 31 14.98 14.88 36.31
C LEU A 31 14.69 14.76 34.78
N PRO A 32 15.69 14.82 33.88
CA PRO A 32 16.71 15.84 33.66
C PRO A 32 16.60 16.49 32.25
N ASP A 33 17.23 17.64 32.12
CA ASP A 33 17.53 18.34 30.86
C ASP A 33 18.41 17.45 29.95
N GLY A 34 18.03 17.37 28.69
CA GLY A 34 18.66 16.53 27.67
C GLY A 34 18.23 16.96 26.27
N SER A 35 18.50 18.22 25.97
CA SER A 35 18.61 18.81 24.63
C SER A 35 18.93 17.81 23.50
N SER A 36 17.96 17.59 22.62
CA SER A 36 18.24 17.49 21.17
C SER A 36 17.31 18.46 20.46
N SER A 37 17.86 19.67 20.30
CA SER A 37 17.49 20.62 19.27
C SER A 37 17.51 19.95 17.89
N GLU A 38 16.35 19.75 17.29
CA GLU A 38 16.24 19.73 15.83
C GLU A 38 15.12 20.70 15.44
N SER A 39 15.57 21.93 15.25
CA SER A 39 14.89 22.94 14.47
C SER A 39 14.86 22.45 13.03
N GLU A 40 13.75 21.86 12.60
CA GLU A 40 13.49 21.65 11.18
C GLU A 40 12.28 22.49 10.76
N ASN A 41 12.64 23.62 10.17
CA ASN A 41 11.87 24.34 9.16
C ASN A 41 11.01 23.35 8.35
N VAL A 42 9.68 23.44 8.46
CA VAL A 42 8.75 22.62 7.66
C VAL A 42 8.42 23.32 6.35
N PRO A 43 9.02 22.94 5.20
CA PRO A 43 8.40 23.20 3.92
C PRO A 43 7.45 22.03 3.59
N PHE A 44 6.18 22.35 3.40
CA PHE A 44 5.22 21.67 2.52
C PHE A 44 5.53 20.20 2.14
N THR A 45 5.22 19.23 2.99
CA THR A 45 4.71 17.90 2.56
C THR A 45 4.20 17.13 3.77
N SER A 46 2.93 16.74 3.78
CA SER A 46 2.38 15.89 4.86
C SER A 46 1.31 14.96 4.30
N ALA A 47 0.60 15.38 3.24
CA ALA A 47 -0.35 14.52 2.55
C ALA A 47 0.32 13.38 1.76
N GLN A 48 1.47 13.63 1.12
CA GLN A 48 2.11 12.63 0.24
C GLN A 48 2.73 11.48 1.04
N THR A 49 3.44 11.78 2.15
CA THR A 49 4.04 10.74 3.00
C THR A 49 3.00 9.77 3.57
N VAL A 50 1.81 10.26 3.93
CA VAL A 50 0.72 9.40 4.44
C VAL A 50 0.14 8.51 3.33
N ALA A 51 -0.03 9.05 2.11
CA ALA A 51 -0.52 8.29 0.97
C ALA A 51 0.47 7.16 0.59
N SER A 52 1.76 7.48 0.39
CA SER A 52 2.78 6.47 0.05
C SER A 52 2.90 5.39 1.12
N THR A 53 2.80 5.75 2.41
CA THR A 53 2.78 4.76 3.50
C THR A 53 1.55 3.83 3.40
N ASN A 54 0.38 4.36 3.05
CA ASN A 54 -0.82 3.54 2.88
C ASN A 54 -0.68 2.56 1.70
N ILE A 55 -0.08 3.02 0.60
CA ILE A 55 0.20 2.20 -0.58
C ILE A 55 1.14 1.04 -0.25
N GLU A 56 2.23 1.28 0.49
CA GLU A 56 3.15 0.22 0.90
C GLU A 56 2.48 -0.76 1.89
N VAL A 57 1.69 -0.27 2.84
CA VAL A 57 0.91 -1.13 3.74
C VAL A 57 -0.06 -2.02 2.96
N SER A 58 -0.77 -1.44 1.98
CA SER A 58 -1.66 -2.18 1.10
C SER A 58 -0.93 -3.23 0.27
N PHE A 59 0.25 -2.89 -0.28
CA PHE A 59 1.12 -3.83 -1.00
C PHE A 59 1.48 -5.03 -0.13
N ASN A 60 2.05 -4.75 1.07
CA ASN A 60 2.53 -5.78 1.99
C ASN A 60 1.41 -6.72 2.47
N GLN A 61 0.18 -6.21 2.59
CA GLN A 61 -0.96 -7.01 3.01
C GLN A 61 -1.59 -7.82 1.87
N ASN A 62 -1.65 -7.25 0.66
CA ASN A 62 -2.50 -7.78 -0.41
C ASN A 62 -1.73 -8.42 -1.57
N LEU A 63 -0.57 -7.87 -1.94
CA LEU A 63 0.22 -8.29 -3.11
C LEU A 63 1.40 -9.15 -2.69
N LEU A 64 2.17 -8.72 -1.69
CA LEU A 64 3.40 -9.40 -1.29
C LEU A 64 3.19 -10.89 -1.00
N PRO A 65 2.13 -11.33 -0.28
CA PRO A 65 1.90 -12.76 -0.06
C PRO A 65 1.70 -13.56 -1.35
N ILE A 66 1.11 -12.95 -2.40
CA ILE A 66 0.92 -13.59 -3.70
C ILE A 66 2.26 -13.64 -4.44
N LEU A 67 3.00 -12.53 -4.45
CA LEU A 67 4.31 -12.45 -5.09
C LEU A 67 5.28 -13.48 -4.48
N THR A 68 5.37 -13.58 -3.16
CA THR A 68 6.29 -14.52 -2.51
C THR A 68 5.90 -15.99 -2.66
N ASP A 69 4.60 -16.28 -2.80
CA ASP A 69 4.10 -17.66 -2.95
C ASP A 69 4.10 -18.14 -4.40
N ARG A 70 3.90 -17.21 -5.36
CA ARG A 70 3.66 -17.57 -6.77
C ARG A 70 4.74 -17.09 -7.74
N CYS A 71 5.57 -16.11 -7.37
CA CYS A 71 6.50 -15.47 -8.30
C CYS A 71 7.94 -15.47 -7.79
N ALA A 72 8.16 -15.09 -6.53
CA ALA A 72 9.48 -14.87 -5.93
C ALA A 72 10.05 -16.14 -5.26
N TYR A 73 9.97 -17.27 -5.98
CA TYR A 73 10.60 -18.52 -5.56
C TYR A 73 11.86 -18.78 -6.39
N SER A 74 12.69 -19.70 -5.89
CA SER A 74 14.01 -19.96 -6.47
C SER A 74 13.94 -20.35 -7.95
N GLY A 75 14.66 -19.60 -8.79
CA GLY A 75 14.69 -19.79 -10.24
C GLY A 75 13.57 -19.09 -11.02
N CYS A 76 12.71 -18.33 -10.34
CA CYS A 76 11.77 -17.36 -10.92
C CYS A 76 12.15 -15.97 -10.40
N HIS A 77 11.23 -15.08 -10.06
CA HIS A 77 11.53 -13.67 -9.75
C HIS A 77 12.06 -13.44 -8.32
N ASP A 78 13.15 -14.13 -7.98
CA ASP A 78 13.93 -13.93 -6.77
C ASP A 78 15.23 -13.16 -7.06
N ALA A 79 16.10 -13.01 -6.05
CA ALA A 79 17.36 -12.25 -6.20
C ALA A 79 18.29 -12.71 -7.33
N ASN A 80 18.17 -13.98 -7.76
CA ASN A 80 19.01 -14.59 -8.78
C ASN A 80 18.14 -15.12 -9.94
N GLY A 81 16.96 -14.54 -10.09
CA GLY A 81 15.97 -14.89 -11.07
C GLY A 81 16.33 -14.51 -12.49
N PRO A 82 15.56 -14.98 -13.48
CA PRO A 82 15.58 -14.41 -14.83
C PRO A 82 15.21 -12.92 -14.82
N ASP A 83 15.63 -12.25 -15.90
CA ASP A 83 15.20 -10.89 -16.28
C ASP A 83 15.51 -9.80 -15.24
N ASP A 84 16.43 -10.06 -14.31
CA ASP A 84 16.83 -9.14 -13.23
C ASP A 84 15.65 -8.65 -12.35
N LEU A 85 14.55 -9.41 -12.34
CA LEU A 85 13.33 -9.14 -11.59
C LEU A 85 13.34 -9.80 -10.20
N ASP A 86 13.11 -9.01 -9.14
CA ASP A 86 13.06 -9.49 -7.75
C ASP A 86 11.80 -9.01 -7.03
N PHE A 87 10.86 -9.92 -6.80
CA PHE A 87 9.55 -9.61 -6.21
C PHE A 87 9.43 -9.99 -4.73
N ARG A 88 10.56 -10.15 -4.03
CA ARG A 88 10.58 -10.61 -2.62
C ARG A 88 10.19 -9.54 -1.61
N THR A 89 10.36 -8.26 -1.94
CA THR A 89 9.98 -7.14 -1.08
C THR A 89 9.34 -6.02 -1.88
N TYR A 90 8.73 -5.06 -1.19
CA TYR A 90 8.25 -3.83 -1.81
C TYR A 90 9.38 -3.11 -2.55
N GLN A 91 10.52 -2.90 -1.89
CA GLN A 91 11.64 -2.14 -2.45
C GLN A 91 12.22 -2.80 -3.70
N THR A 92 12.36 -4.14 -3.70
CA THR A 92 12.89 -4.84 -4.88
C THR A 92 11.87 -4.86 -6.02
N PHE A 93 10.58 -4.99 -5.71
CA PHE A 93 9.50 -4.92 -6.70
C PHE A 93 9.44 -3.55 -7.39
N ILE A 94 9.53 -2.47 -6.63
CA ILE A 94 9.54 -1.10 -7.17
C ILE A 94 10.78 -0.88 -8.05
N ARG A 95 11.96 -1.29 -7.57
CA ARG A 95 13.19 -1.19 -8.37
C ARG A 95 13.08 -1.98 -9.67
N SER A 96 12.58 -3.22 -9.62
CA SER A 96 12.35 -4.01 -10.83
C SER A 96 11.34 -3.36 -11.77
N ALA A 97 10.33 -2.67 -11.25
CA ALA A 97 9.44 -1.88 -12.09
C ALA A 97 10.18 -0.70 -12.76
N GLU A 98 11.02 0.03 -12.03
CA GLU A 98 11.84 1.12 -12.59
C GLU A 98 12.86 0.67 -13.64
N ASP A 99 13.43 -0.52 -13.47
CA ASP A 99 14.48 -1.05 -14.34
C ASP A 99 13.91 -1.76 -15.59
N GLU A 100 12.77 -2.46 -15.46
CA GLU A 100 12.25 -3.40 -16.48
C GLU A 100 10.73 -3.21 -16.79
N ASP A 101 10.16 -2.04 -16.49
CA ASP A 101 8.78 -1.64 -16.82
C ASP A 101 7.68 -2.63 -16.42
N VAL A 102 7.86 -3.32 -15.29
CA VAL A 102 6.95 -4.38 -14.78
C VAL A 102 5.48 -3.95 -14.73
N PHE A 103 5.22 -2.69 -14.41
CA PHE A 103 3.87 -2.13 -14.42
C PHE A 103 3.89 -0.63 -14.73
N VAL A 104 2.75 -0.13 -15.21
CA VAL A 104 2.52 1.28 -15.50
C VAL A 104 1.69 1.89 -14.37
N PRO A 105 2.24 2.82 -13.56
CA PRO A 105 1.52 3.47 -12.47
C PRO A 105 0.20 4.09 -12.93
N GLY A 106 -0.87 3.83 -12.19
CA GLY A 106 -2.20 4.33 -12.53
C GLY A 106 -2.87 3.62 -13.70
N ASN A 107 -2.20 2.68 -14.39
CA ASN A 107 -2.74 2.00 -15.56
C ASN A 107 -2.43 0.49 -15.57
N ALA A 108 -3.19 -0.26 -14.78
CA ALA A 108 -3.12 -1.71 -14.75
C ALA A 108 -3.49 -2.38 -16.09
N ARG A 109 -4.15 -1.68 -17.01
CA ARG A 109 -4.52 -2.26 -18.31
C ARG A 109 -3.32 -2.33 -19.25
N SER A 110 -2.38 -1.40 -19.12
CA SER A 110 -1.16 -1.32 -19.92
C SER A 110 0.07 -1.85 -19.18
N SER A 111 -0.11 -2.68 -18.14
CA SER A 111 0.98 -3.19 -17.31
C SER A 111 1.35 -4.63 -17.69
N ASP A 112 2.63 -4.90 -17.89
CA ASP A 112 3.15 -6.20 -18.34
C ASP A 112 2.84 -7.32 -17.35
N ILE A 113 3.04 -7.08 -16.05
CA ILE A 113 2.70 -8.06 -15.01
C ILE A 113 1.23 -8.51 -15.10
N ILE A 114 0.32 -7.62 -15.52
CA ILE A 114 -1.09 -7.95 -15.68
C ILE A 114 -1.32 -8.79 -16.93
N GLU A 115 -0.63 -8.51 -18.04
CA GLU A 115 -0.71 -9.33 -19.25
C GLU A 115 -0.22 -10.76 -18.97
N GLU A 116 0.94 -10.89 -18.33
CA GLU A 116 1.58 -12.17 -18.04
C GLU A 116 0.70 -13.07 -17.16
N ILE A 117 0.11 -12.52 -16.08
CA ILE A 117 -0.74 -13.30 -15.17
C ILE A 117 -2.12 -13.62 -15.76
N VAL A 118 -2.65 -12.78 -16.64
CA VAL A 118 -3.97 -12.99 -17.28
C VAL A 118 -3.88 -13.97 -18.43
N SER A 119 -2.81 -13.90 -19.22
CA SER A 119 -2.55 -14.86 -20.30
C SER A 119 -2.24 -16.26 -19.78
N GLY A 120 -1.87 -16.37 -18.50
CA GLY A 120 -1.50 -17.63 -17.85
C GLY A 120 -0.08 -18.07 -18.19
N ARG A 121 0.75 -17.18 -18.77
CA ARG A 121 2.19 -17.40 -18.93
C ARG A 121 2.90 -17.40 -17.58
N MET A 122 2.43 -16.55 -16.65
CA MET A 122 2.91 -16.49 -15.28
C MET A 122 1.81 -16.86 -14.27
N PRO A 123 2.11 -17.68 -13.24
CA PRO A 123 3.37 -18.41 -13.06
C PRO A 123 3.47 -19.60 -14.03
N PRO A 124 4.70 -20.01 -14.42
CA PRO A 124 4.90 -21.14 -15.32
C PRO A 124 4.49 -22.47 -14.67
N ASP A 125 4.59 -22.53 -13.34
CA ASP A 125 4.28 -23.71 -12.54
C ASP A 125 3.01 -23.54 -11.70
N GLY A 126 2.21 -24.60 -11.71
CA GLY A 126 0.98 -24.71 -10.92
C GLY A 126 -0.21 -23.99 -11.56
N PRO A 127 -1.30 -23.79 -10.78
CA PRO A 127 -2.50 -23.15 -11.31
C PRO A 127 -2.26 -21.65 -11.56
N PRO A 128 -2.94 -21.07 -12.57
CA PRO A 128 -3.00 -19.62 -12.76
C PRO A 128 -3.52 -18.90 -11.52
N LEU A 129 -3.23 -17.60 -11.42
CA LEU A 129 -3.82 -16.76 -10.37
C LEU A 129 -5.35 -16.73 -10.51
N THR A 130 -6.02 -16.70 -9.38
CA THR A 130 -7.47 -16.50 -9.34
C THR A 130 -7.83 -15.07 -9.76
N ALA A 131 -9.06 -14.88 -10.23
CA ALA A 131 -9.57 -13.54 -10.57
C ALA A 131 -9.44 -12.54 -9.41
N VAL A 132 -9.63 -13.00 -8.17
CA VAL A 132 -9.47 -12.16 -6.96
C VAL A 132 -8.02 -11.74 -6.75
N GLN A 133 -7.05 -12.65 -6.98
CA GLN A 133 -5.64 -12.31 -6.90
C GLN A 133 -5.25 -11.30 -7.97
N ILE A 134 -5.63 -11.53 -9.23
CA ILE A 134 -5.39 -10.60 -10.35
C ILE A 134 -6.00 -9.22 -10.05
N GLN A 135 -7.20 -9.17 -9.48
CA GLN A 135 -7.84 -7.90 -9.14
C GLN A 135 -7.03 -7.09 -8.12
N ARG A 136 -6.37 -7.74 -7.15
CA ARG A 136 -5.51 -7.03 -6.19
C ARG A 136 -4.34 -6.32 -6.87
N PHE A 137 -3.71 -6.95 -7.86
CA PHE A 137 -2.67 -6.29 -8.67
C PHE A 137 -3.24 -5.07 -9.39
N ARG A 138 -4.40 -5.22 -10.04
CA ARG A 138 -5.04 -4.12 -10.76
C ARG A 138 -5.37 -2.95 -9.84
N ASP A 139 -5.97 -3.24 -8.69
CA ASP A 139 -6.37 -2.23 -7.73
C ASP A 139 -5.15 -1.47 -7.20
N TRP A 140 -4.07 -2.19 -6.83
CA TRP A 140 -2.87 -1.56 -6.32
C TRP A 140 -2.16 -0.71 -7.38
N ILE A 141 -1.99 -1.21 -8.61
CA ILE A 141 -1.36 -0.46 -9.71
C ILE A 141 -2.15 0.82 -10.02
N ASN A 142 -3.49 0.74 -10.07
CA ASN A 142 -4.34 1.89 -10.37
C ASN A 142 -4.36 2.96 -9.27
N GLN A 143 -3.87 2.64 -8.06
CA GLN A 143 -3.72 3.63 -6.98
C GLN A 143 -2.40 4.40 -7.06
N GLN A 144 -1.46 3.97 -7.90
CA GLN A 144 -0.16 4.63 -8.02
C GLN A 144 -0.29 5.94 -8.80
N ASP A 145 0.43 6.98 -8.35
CA ASP A 145 0.59 8.22 -9.09
C ASP A 145 1.86 8.11 -9.96
N PRO A 146 1.79 8.28 -11.29
CA PRO A 146 2.97 8.33 -12.15
C PRO A 146 4.06 9.31 -11.65
N ALA A 147 3.69 10.39 -10.95
CA ALA A 147 4.65 11.34 -10.39
C ALA A 147 5.57 10.74 -9.31
N ASP A 148 5.16 9.64 -8.66
CA ASP A 148 5.97 8.95 -7.65
C ASP A 148 7.02 8.01 -8.28
N PHE A 149 6.99 7.83 -9.61
CA PHE A 149 7.87 6.91 -10.34
C PHE A 149 8.60 7.61 -11.50
N PRO A 150 9.48 8.60 -11.21
CA PRO A 150 10.10 9.44 -12.22
C PRO A 150 11.12 8.73 -13.11
N ASN A 151 11.55 7.53 -12.72
CA ASN A 151 12.57 6.76 -13.45
C ASN A 151 11.99 5.65 -14.33
N LEU A 152 10.67 5.45 -14.32
CA LEU A 152 10.06 4.49 -15.24
C LEU A 152 10.30 4.94 -16.67
N ARG A 153 10.93 4.06 -17.46
CA ARG A 153 11.24 4.32 -18.85
C ARG A 153 9.95 4.15 -19.66
N TYR A 154 9.22 5.26 -19.81
CA TYR A 154 8.36 5.36 -20.98
C TYR A 154 9.30 5.54 -22.16
N ASP A 155 9.76 4.43 -22.75
CA ASP A 155 10.47 4.48 -24.01
C ASP A 155 9.50 5.11 -25.03
N ASP A 156 9.70 6.40 -25.30
CA ASP A 156 9.07 7.17 -26.38
C ASP A 156 9.60 6.70 -27.77
N ASP A 157 9.87 5.40 -27.92
CA ASP A 157 10.48 4.81 -29.10
C ASP A 157 9.39 4.42 -30.11
N ASP A 158 8.75 5.44 -30.68
CA ASP A 158 7.83 5.30 -31.83
C ASP A 158 8.03 6.48 -32.81
N ASP A 159 9.27 6.91 -33.08
CA ASP A 159 9.57 7.87 -34.16
C ASP A 159 11.05 7.80 -34.60
N ASP A 160 11.52 6.66 -35.11
CA ASP A 160 12.75 6.62 -35.96
C ASP A 160 12.68 5.51 -37.02
N ASP A 161 11.53 5.39 -37.68
CA ASP A 161 11.49 4.87 -39.06
C ASP A 161 12.02 5.97 -40.00
N HIS A 162 13.35 6.11 -40.06
CA HIS A 162 14.04 6.84 -41.12
C HIS A 162 14.65 5.87 -42.14
N ASP A 163 13.88 5.68 -43.23
CA ASP A 163 14.22 5.26 -44.60
C ASP A 163 15.08 3.99 -44.85
#